data_AF-A0AB39VAI7-F1
#
_entry.id   AF-A0AB39VAI7-F1
#
_cell.length_a   1.000
_cell.length_b   1.000
_cell.length_c   1.000
_cell.angle_alpha   90.00
_cell.angle_beta   90.00
_cell.angle_gamma   90.00
#
_symmetry.space_group_name_H-M   'P 1'
#
loop_
_entity.id
_entity.type
_entity.pdbx_description
1 polymer ?
#
loop_
_entity_poly.entity_id
_entity_poly.type
_entity_poly.pdbx_seq_one_letter_code
_entity_poly.pdbx_strand_id
1 'polypeptide(L)'
;MEIKSSQYLQSKSLRRTVKKIKNIKNSVSIGEVIKLKKILMIAMIVFAVFSCNKKQEQNKTKKGNNIDTSQSDKNKTEENKKNSEKDSSEIEKQKEVSSEEVIKKAEEEFLKDSKNLEKYHNYVTVAFYQNREFKRTKEITEIFLKNAPDYSYGYRVMADILFYEKKYKESAEYYEKAIGILKHGKQSYAEYKDIKILNNVLSEIIEKNLIQAYRLSGNNEKAVETFIINQKFLKENYNPLLYNIALENAKKDNEMLKSANSKKYEENKKKLSDLN
;
A
#
# COMPACT_ATOMS: atom_id res chain seq x y z
N MET A 1 15.97 52.26 -26.68
CA MET A 1 15.84 51.21 -27.72
C MET A 1 16.48 49.86 -27.29
N GLU A 2 16.76 49.64 -25.99
CA GLU A 2 17.57 48.50 -25.52
C GLU A 2 16.78 47.34 -24.88
N ILE A 3 15.53 47.57 -24.44
CA ILE A 3 14.74 46.57 -23.72
C ILE A 3 14.34 45.38 -24.63
N LYS A 4 14.13 45.61 -25.93
CA LYS A 4 13.76 44.57 -26.90
C LYS A 4 14.91 43.59 -27.22
N SER A 5 16.17 44.00 -27.04
CA SER A 5 17.35 43.16 -27.29
C SER A 5 17.55 42.10 -26.20
N SER A 6 17.33 42.49 -24.94
CA SER A 6 17.45 41.62 -23.75
C SER A 6 16.45 40.44 -23.77
N GLN A 7 15.18 40.70 -24.07
CA GLN A 7 14.15 39.65 -24.15
C GLN A 7 14.40 38.67 -25.32
N TYR A 8 14.94 39.17 -26.44
CA TYR A 8 15.30 38.33 -27.58
C TYR A 8 16.48 37.39 -27.24
N LEU A 9 17.50 37.88 -26.53
CA LEU A 9 18.65 37.09 -26.09
C LEU A 9 18.27 36.02 -25.06
N GLN A 10 17.38 36.34 -24.11
CA GLN A 10 16.84 35.36 -23.14
C GLN A 10 16.06 34.24 -23.85
N SER A 11 15.24 34.57 -24.86
CA SER A 11 14.48 33.57 -25.61
C SER A 11 15.36 32.59 -26.41
N LYS A 12 16.51 33.07 -26.92
CA LYS A 12 17.47 32.27 -27.70
C LYS A 12 18.32 31.36 -26.79
N SER A 13 18.67 31.84 -25.60
CA SER A 13 19.29 31.06 -24.54
C SER A 13 18.38 29.90 -24.10
N LEU A 14 17.11 30.19 -23.81
CA LEU A 14 16.13 29.19 -23.39
C LEU A 14 15.93 28.09 -24.47
N ARG A 15 15.83 28.48 -25.75
CA ARG A 15 15.73 27.51 -26.87
C ARG A 15 16.95 26.61 -26.99
N ARG A 16 18.16 27.12 -26.74
CA ARG A 16 19.39 26.32 -26.74
C ARG A 16 19.43 25.33 -25.57
N THR A 17 18.97 25.74 -24.40
CA THR A 17 18.90 24.88 -23.20
C THR A 17 17.86 23.76 -23.37
N VAL A 18 16.67 24.09 -23.89
CA VAL A 18 15.62 23.09 -24.18
C VAL A 18 16.08 22.07 -25.23
N LYS A 19 16.82 22.51 -26.26
CA LYS A 19 17.36 21.61 -27.29
C LYS A 19 18.45 20.67 -26.73
N LYS A 20 19.27 21.14 -25.78
CA LYS A 20 20.24 20.28 -25.06
C LYS A 20 19.54 19.25 -24.17
N ILE A 21 18.50 19.64 -23.44
CA ILE A 21 17.72 18.72 -22.58
C ILE A 21 17.01 17.64 -23.43
N LYS A 22 16.45 18.01 -24.59
CA LYS A 22 15.80 17.07 -25.49
C LYS A 22 16.78 16.03 -26.08
N ASN A 23 18.03 16.43 -26.34
CA ASN A 23 19.06 15.50 -26.81
C ASN A 23 19.58 14.58 -25.69
N ILE A 24 19.66 15.05 -24.43
CA ILE A 24 20.03 14.21 -23.28
C ILE A 24 18.95 13.16 -22.98
N LYS A 25 17.66 13.50 -23.15
CA LYS A 25 16.55 12.56 -22.96
C LYS A 25 16.56 11.41 -23.99
N ASN A 26 17.19 11.63 -25.15
CA ASN A 26 17.31 10.64 -26.21
C ASN A 26 18.62 9.83 -26.16
N SER A 27 19.57 10.17 -25.28
CA SER A 27 20.86 9.48 -25.15
C SER A 27 20.94 8.53 -23.97
N VAL A 28 19.93 8.50 -23.08
CA VAL A 28 19.85 7.55 -21.98
C VAL A 28 19.05 6.35 -22.45
N SER A 29 19.68 5.18 -22.51
CA SER A 29 18.98 3.97 -22.92
C SER A 29 17.90 3.64 -21.88
N ILE A 30 16.72 3.21 -22.34
CA ILE A 30 15.63 2.76 -21.46
C ILE A 30 16.11 1.66 -20.48
N GLY A 31 17.12 0.87 -20.88
CA GLY A 31 17.78 -0.12 -20.02
C GLY A 31 18.54 0.50 -18.83
N GLU A 32 19.20 1.65 -18.99
CA GLU A 32 19.90 2.34 -17.90
C GLU A 32 18.92 2.99 -16.91
N VAL A 33 17.81 3.55 -17.39
CA VAL A 33 16.75 4.09 -16.52
C VAL A 33 16.13 2.97 -15.67
N ILE A 34 15.94 1.78 -16.24
CA ILE A 34 15.42 0.61 -15.52
C ILE A 34 16.44 0.12 -14.47
N LYS A 35 17.73 0.08 -14.81
CA LYS A 35 18.80 -0.27 -13.85
C LYS A 35 18.87 0.73 -12.70
N LEU A 36 18.79 2.04 -12.98
CA LEU A 36 18.81 3.08 -11.95
C LEU A 36 17.59 2.98 -11.02
N LYS A 37 16.39 2.74 -11.58
CA LYS A 37 15.17 2.56 -10.78
C LYS A 37 15.24 1.33 -9.87
N LYS A 38 15.84 0.23 -10.34
CA LYS A 38 16.07 -0.98 -9.53
C LYS A 38 17.06 -0.71 -8.38
N ILE A 39 18.16 -0.01 -8.64
CA ILE A 39 19.14 0.36 -7.61
C ILE A 39 18.51 1.28 -6.56
N LEU A 40 17.71 2.27 -6.99
CA LEU A 40 17.00 3.18 -6.08
C LEU A 40 16.01 2.42 -5.19
N MET A 41 15.29 1.45 -5.75
CA MET A 41 14.33 0.64 -4.99
C MET A 41 15.04 -0.26 -3.95
N ILE A 42 16.18 -0.86 -4.31
CA ILE A 42 17.01 -1.65 -3.38
C ILE A 42 17.55 -0.76 -2.27
N ALA A 43 18.04 0.45 -2.59
CA ALA A 43 18.53 1.40 -1.60
C ALA A 43 17.44 1.83 -0.61
N MET A 44 16.20 2.05 -1.07
CA MET A 44 15.06 2.36 -0.20
C MET A 44 14.69 1.20 0.74
N ILE A 45 14.75 -0.04 0.25
CA ILE A 45 14.50 -1.23 1.08
C ILE A 45 15.57 -1.39 2.15
N VAL A 46 16.85 -1.22 1.80
CA VAL A 46 17.96 -1.28 2.77
C VAL A 46 17.83 -0.17 3.82
N PHE A 47 17.45 1.05 3.43
CA PHE A 47 17.24 2.16 4.37
C PHE A 47 16.07 1.92 5.33
N ALA A 48 15.00 1.28 4.86
CA ALA A 48 13.85 0.90 5.69
C ALA A 48 14.21 -0.18 6.73
N VAL A 49 15.02 -1.18 6.33
CA VAL A 49 15.50 -2.24 7.24
C VAL A 49 16.50 -1.69 8.26
N PHE A 50 17.41 -0.79 7.85
CA PHE A 50 18.39 -0.17 8.76
C PHE A 50 17.74 0.79 9.77
N SER A 51 16.65 1.47 9.38
CA SER A 51 15.87 2.34 10.28
C SER A 51 15.05 1.56 11.32
N CYS A 52 14.71 0.30 11.05
CA CYS A 52 14.01 -0.56 12.02
C CYS A 52 14.96 -1.14 13.08
N ASN A 53 16.23 -1.44 12.75
CA ASN A 53 17.18 -1.99 13.73
C ASN A 53 17.68 -0.96 14.76
N LYS A 54 17.73 0.34 14.41
CA LYS A 54 18.25 1.38 15.34
C LYS A 54 17.36 1.67 16.54
N LYS A 55 16.07 1.27 16.51
CA LYS A 55 15.12 1.49 17.62
C LYS A 55 15.18 0.45 18.74
N GLN A 56 15.92 -0.65 18.58
CA GLN A 56 16.03 -1.70 19.60
C GLN A 56 17.29 -1.62 20.49
N GLU A 57 18.36 -0.95 20.05
CA GLU A 57 19.63 -0.91 20.81
C GLU A 57 19.74 0.20 21.87
N GLN A 58 18.87 1.22 21.87
CA GLN A 58 19.00 2.35 22.81
C GLN A 58 18.42 2.11 24.22
N ASN A 59 17.70 1.01 24.45
CA ASN A 59 17.03 0.73 25.74
C ASN A 59 17.76 -0.29 26.64
N LYS A 60 19.02 -0.67 26.36
CA LYS A 60 19.72 -1.73 27.13
C LYS A 60 21.09 -1.40 27.74
N THR A 61 21.50 -0.14 27.84
CA THR A 61 22.76 0.20 28.54
C THR A 61 22.67 1.51 29.31
N LYS A 62 22.17 1.44 30.55
CA LYS A 62 22.50 2.40 31.63
C LYS A 62 23.06 1.64 32.83
N LYS A 63 24.39 1.48 32.88
CA LYS A 63 25.18 1.34 34.11
C LYS A 63 26.69 1.33 33.78
N GLY A 64 27.46 2.21 34.44
CA GLY A 64 28.91 2.02 34.64
C GLY A 64 29.88 3.08 34.11
N ASN A 65 30.06 4.15 34.89
CA ASN A 65 31.26 4.94 35.21
C ASN A 65 32.27 5.46 34.15
N ASN A 66 32.36 6.81 34.13
CA ASN A 66 33.49 7.75 34.06
C ASN A 66 34.84 7.36 33.44
N ILE A 67 35.24 8.11 32.41
CA ILE A 67 36.59 8.73 32.27
C ILE A 67 36.43 10.12 31.63
N ASP A 68 37.03 11.13 32.27
CA ASP A 68 37.17 12.52 31.82
C ASP A 68 37.96 12.63 30.51
N THR A 69 37.62 13.59 29.65
CA THR A 69 38.56 14.57 29.02
C THR A 69 37.79 15.42 27.99
N SER A 70 38.14 16.72 27.98
CA SER A 70 37.90 17.74 26.95
C SER A 70 36.53 18.43 26.90
N GLN A 71 36.50 19.54 27.62
CA GLN A 71 35.55 20.63 27.57
C GLN A 71 36.03 21.60 26.48
N SER A 72 35.45 21.56 25.26
CA SER A 72 35.41 22.74 24.35
C SER A 72 34.48 22.63 23.13
N ASP A 73 33.96 21.46 22.73
CA ASP A 73 33.13 21.34 21.50
C ASP A 73 31.61 21.15 21.72
N LYS A 74 31.09 21.36 22.93
CA LYS A 74 29.67 21.08 23.25
C LYS A 74 28.67 22.14 22.77
N ASN A 75 29.07 23.39 22.53
CA ASN A 75 28.08 24.46 22.29
C ASN A 75 27.68 24.67 20.81
N LYS A 76 28.46 24.20 19.82
CA LYS A 76 28.07 24.31 18.39
C LYS A 76 27.32 23.09 17.84
N THR A 77 27.46 21.94 18.49
CA THR A 77 26.85 20.68 18.03
C THR A 77 25.42 20.53 18.54
N GLU A 78 25.09 21.06 19.72
CA GLU A 78 23.72 21.04 20.25
C GLU A 78 22.78 22.05 19.57
N GLU A 79 23.29 23.21 19.14
CA GLU A 79 22.48 24.24 18.47
C GLU A 79 22.11 23.83 17.02
N ASN A 80 23.05 23.23 16.28
CA ASN A 80 22.78 22.67 14.94
C ASN A 80 21.87 21.43 14.97
N LYS A 81 21.93 20.64 16.05
CA LYS A 81 21.02 19.51 16.25
C LYS A 81 19.62 19.98 16.65
N LYS A 82 19.50 21.00 17.51
CA LYS A 82 18.22 21.65 17.85
C LYS A 82 17.56 22.32 16.65
N ASN A 83 18.32 23.00 15.80
CA ASN A 83 17.77 23.68 14.62
C ASN A 83 17.30 22.68 13.56
N SER A 84 18.02 21.59 13.31
CA SER A 84 17.57 20.55 12.36
C SER A 84 16.38 19.73 12.87
N GLU A 85 16.28 19.49 14.18
CA GLU A 85 15.08 18.88 14.79
C GLU A 85 13.88 19.84 14.76
N LYS A 86 14.10 21.15 14.92
CA LYS A 86 13.04 22.16 14.85
C LYS A 86 12.51 22.33 13.42
N ASP A 87 13.38 22.44 12.43
CA ASP A 87 13.00 22.59 11.01
C ASP A 87 12.26 21.34 10.49
N SER A 88 12.68 20.14 10.89
CA SER A 88 11.96 18.90 10.53
C SER A 88 10.59 18.81 11.18
N SER A 89 10.45 19.24 12.45
CA SER A 89 9.15 19.30 13.13
C SER A 89 8.19 20.34 12.54
N GLU A 90 8.70 21.42 11.97
CA GLU A 90 7.89 22.47 11.35
C GLU A 90 7.41 22.06 9.95
N ILE A 91 8.26 21.38 9.18
CA ILE A 91 7.90 20.78 7.89
C ILE A 91 6.85 19.68 8.06
N GLU A 92 6.97 18.83 9.08
CA GLU A 92 6.02 17.76 9.35
C GLU A 92 4.64 18.32 9.72
N LYS A 93 4.59 19.37 10.56
CA LYS A 93 3.34 20.09 10.89
C LYS A 93 2.71 20.78 9.68
N GLN A 94 3.49 21.43 8.81
CA GLN A 94 2.96 22.05 7.59
C GLN A 94 2.37 21.00 6.63
N LYS A 95 3.02 19.84 6.53
CA LYS A 95 2.53 18.71 5.74
C LYS A 95 1.24 18.13 6.32
N GLU A 96 1.16 17.99 7.64
CA GLU A 96 -0.03 17.54 8.35
C GLU A 96 -1.23 18.49 8.14
N VAL A 97 -1.01 19.80 8.27
CA VAL A 97 -2.04 20.83 8.00
C VAL A 97 -2.51 20.77 6.55
N SER A 98 -1.58 20.65 5.59
CA SER A 98 -1.93 20.52 4.17
C SER A 98 -2.72 19.24 3.88
N SER A 99 -2.37 18.13 4.51
CA SER A 99 -3.11 16.87 4.39
C SER A 99 -4.54 16.99 4.93
N GLU A 100 -4.73 17.60 6.10
CA GLU A 100 -6.05 17.74 6.72
C GLU A 100 -6.99 18.61 5.90
N GLU A 101 -6.49 19.70 5.31
CA GLU A 101 -7.28 20.55 4.41
C GLU A 101 -7.77 19.79 3.17
N VAL A 102 -6.89 18.99 2.55
CA VAL A 102 -7.23 18.20 1.36
C VAL A 102 -8.24 17.10 1.70
N ILE A 103 -8.10 16.45 2.86
CA ILE A 103 -9.05 15.43 3.35
C ILE A 103 -10.42 16.06 3.61
N LYS A 104 -10.48 17.19 4.34
CA LYS A 104 -11.74 17.91 4.59
C LYS A 104 -12.46 18.30 3.30
N LYS A 105 -11.73 18.81 2.32
CA LYS A 105 -12.32 19.18 1.04
C LYS A 105 -12.92 17.98 0.31
N ALA A 106 -12.19 16.86 0.24
CA ALA A 106 -12.69 15.65 -0.39
C ALA A 106 -13.93 15.09 0.35
N GLU A 107 -13.95 15.19 1.68
CA GLU A 107 -15.10 14.80 2.49
C GLU A 107 -16.32 15.67 2.21
N GLU A 108 -16.18 16.99 2.24
CA GLU A 108 -17.26 17.92 1.95
C GLU A 108 -17.83 17.71 0.54
N GLU A 109 -16.96 17.47 -0.45
CA GLU A 109 -17.38 17.16 -1.81
C GLU A 109 -18.20 15.87 -1.88
N PHE A 110 -17.75 14.81 -1.20
CA PHE A 110 -18.50 13.55 -1.09
C PHE A 110 -19.84 13.75 -0.36
N LEU A 111 -19.86 14.44 0.79
CA LEU A 111 -21.08 14.61 1.59
C LEU A 111 -22.17 15.41 0.86
N LYS A 112 -21.80 16.32 -0.05
CA LYS A 112 -22.76 17.03 -0.92
C LYS A 112 -23.54 16.09 -1.85
N ASP A 113 -22.99 14.94 -2.18
CA ASP A 113 -23.59 13.93 -3.07
C ASP A 113 -23.11 12.54 -2.66
N SER A 114 -23.61 12.06 -1.51
CA SER A 114 -23.12 10.85 -0.84
C SER A 114 -23.45 9.53 -1.56
N LYS A 115 -24.09 9.60 -2.72
CA LYS A 115 -24.37 8.48 -3.63
C LYS A 115 -23.34 8.39 -4.77
N ASN A 116 -22.47 9.39 -4.91
CA ASN A 116 -21.55 9.50 -6.02
C ASN A 116 -20.29 8.64 -5.83
N LEU A 117 -20.13 7.65 -6.70
CA LEU A 117 -19.02 6.69 -6.65
C LEU A 117 -17.66 7.35 -6.85
N GLU A 118 -17.55 8.29 -7.78
CA GLU A 118 -16.28 8.96 -8.10
C GLU A 118 -15.80 9.79 -6.91
N LYS A 119 -16.72 10.54 -6.29
CA LYS A 119 -16.40 11.34 -5.10
C LYS A 119 -16.01 10.47 -3.91
N TYR A 120 -16.70 9.35 -3.71
CA TYR A 120 -16.32 8.37 -2.69
C TYR A 120 -14.91 7.81 -2.93
N HIS A 121 -14.61 7.42 -4.16
CA HIS A 121 -13.29 6.89 -4.53
C HIS A 121 -12.18 7.94 -4.35
N ASN A 122 -12.44 9.20 -4.69
CA ASN A 122 -11.52 10.30 -4.44
C ASN A 122 -11.24 10.48 -2.95
N TYR A 123 -12.31 10.53 -2.13
CA TYR A 123 -12.19 10.63 -0.68
C TYR A 123 -11.35 9.48 -0.09
N VAL A 124 -11.65 8.22 -0.44
CA VAL A 124 -10.88 7.06 0.06
C VAL A 124 -9.41 7.15 -0.37
N THR A 125 -9.15 7.58 -1.61
CA THR A 125 -7.77 7.75 -2.10
C THR A 125 -6.99 8.73 -1.23
N VAL A 126 -7.58 9.89 -0.92
CA VAL A 126 -6.93 10.93 -0.13
C VAL A 126 -6.85 10.53 1.35
N ALA A 127 -7.98 10.21 1.98
CA ALA A 127 -8.04 9.97 3.42
C ALA A 127 -7.29 8.68 3.80
N PHE A 128 -7.56 7.57 3.13
CA PHE A 128 -7.04 6.26 3.53
C PHE A 128 -5.71 5.92 2.87
N TYR A 129 -5.66 5.96 1.53
CA TYR A 129 -4.47 5.47 0.82
C TYR A 129 -3.28 6.43 0.92
N GLN A 130 -3.51 7.74 0.95
CA GLN A 130 -2.44 8.74 1.07
C GLN A 130 -2.13 9.11 2.53
N ASN A 131 -3.16 9.27 3.38
CA ASN A 131 -3.00 9.85 4.73
C ASN A 131 -3.26 8.89 5.88
N ARG A 132 -3.73 7.66 5.64
CA ARG A 132 -3.99 6.63 6.68
C ARG A 132 -5.00 7.07 7.75
N GLU A 133 -5.94 7.93 7.38
CA GLU A 133 -7.05 8.36 8.24
C GLU A 133 -8.12 7.25 8.40
N PHE A 134 -7.80 6.22 9.17
CA PHE A 134 -8.63 5.01 9.29
C PHE A 134 -10.02 5.29 9.88
N LYS A 135 -10.07 6.02 11.00
CA LYS A 135 -11.33 6.28 11.72
C LYS A 135 -12.32 7.05 10.84
N ARG A 136 -11.86 8.16 10.27
CA ARG A 136 -12.66 9.02 9.39
C ARG A 136 -13.12 8.27 8.14
N THR A 137 -12.22 7.50 7.52
CA THR A 137 -12.55 6.71 6.33
C THR A 137 -13.61 5.66 6.64
N LYS A 138 -13.53 5.02 7.81
CA LYS A 138 -14.55 4.05 8.25
C LYS A 138 -15.93 4.71 8.32
N GLU A 139 -16.06 5.82 9.04
CA GLU A 139 -17.33 6.54 9.19
C GLU A 139 -17.94 6.96 7.84
N ILE A 140 -17.13 7.53 6.94
CA ILE A 140 -17.58 7.90 5.59
C ILE A 140 -17.97 6.68 4.75
N THR A 141 -17.25 5.57 4.88
CA THR A 141 -17.58 4.33 4.19
C THR A 141 -18.89 3.71 4.70
N GLU A 142 -19.22 3.84 6.00
CA GLU A 142 -20.53 3.42 6.53
C GLU A 142 -21.67 4.25 5.93
N ILE A 143 -21.48 5.56 5.79
CA ILE A 143 -22.46 6.44 5.13
C ILE A 143 -22.64 6.03 3.67
N PHE A 144 -21.54 5.80 2.95
CA PHE A 144 -21.58 5.36 1.56
C PHE A 144 -22.32 4.01 1.40
N LEU A 145 -21.99 3.01 2.21
CA LEU A 145 -22.61 1.68 2.14
C LEU A 145 -24.10 1.67 2.53
N LYS A 146 -24.58 2.64 3.32
CA LYS A 146 -26.03 2.82 3.54
C LYS A 146 -26.76 3.22 2.25
N ASN A 147 -26.10 3.97 1.37
CA ASN A 147 -26.64 4.42 0.09
C ASN A 147 -26.43 3.42 -1.05
N ALA A 148 -25.31 2.69 -1.02
CA ALA A 148 -24.91 1.72 -2.05
C ALA A 148 -24.48 0.39 -1.41
N PRO A 149 -25.42 -0.37 -0.82
CA PRO A 149 -25.12 -1.57 -0.04
C PRO A 149 -24.65 -2.76 -0.89
N ASP A 150 -24.81 -2.68 -2.21
CA ASP A 150 -24.38 -3.66 -3.20
C ASP A 150 -23.06 -3.29 -3.89
N TYR A 151 -22.37 -2.25 -3.41
CA TYR A 151 -21.11 -1.80 -3.98
C TYR A 151 -19.90 -2.45 -3.29
N SER A 152 -19.17 -3.30 -4.03
CA SER A 152 -18.08 -4.11 -3.48
C SER A 152 -16.90 -3.31 -2.93
N TYR A 153 -16.58 -2.16 -3.56
CA TYR A 153 -15.42 -1.36 -3.17
C TYR A 153 -15.52 -0.85 -1.73
N GLY A 154 -16.72 -0.46 -1.26
CA GLY A 154 -16.89 -0.02 0.12
C GLY A 154 -16.60 -1.12 1.15
N TYR A 155 -17.02 -2.36 0.87
CA TYR A 155 -16.68 -3.51 1.73
C TYR A 155 -15.20 -3.85 1.69
N ARG A 156 -14.55 -3.72 0.53
CA ARG A 156 -13.10 -3.87 0.43
C ARG A 156 -12.37 -2.81 1.27
N VAL A 157 -12.79 -1.55 1.22
CA VAL A 157 -12.19 -0.48 2.03
C VAL A 157 -12.32 -0.78 3.51
N MET A 158 -13.49 -1.25 3.96
CA MET A 158 -13.68 -1.70 5.35
C MET A 158 -12.74 -2.85 5.73
N ALA A 159 -12.60 -3.84 4.84
CA ALA A 159 -11.69 -4.95 5.05
C ALA A 159 -10.23 -4.49 5.14
N ASP A 160 -9.80 -3.59 4.25
CA ASP A 160 -8.45 -3.03 4.22
C ASP A 160 -8.16 -2.27 5.53
N ILE A 161 -9.10 -1.44 6.01
CA ILE A 161 -8.97 -0.72 7.30
C ILE A 161 -8.80 -1.71 8.46
N LEU A 162 -9.68 -2.71 8.57
CA LEU A 162 -9.61 -3.73 9.62
C LEU A 162 -8.31 -4.54 9.55
N PHE A 163 -7.80 -4.78 8.34
CA PHE A 163 -6.52 -5.44 8.13
C PHE A 163 -5.36 -4.63 8.71
N TYR A 164 -5.32 -3.32 8.47
CA TYR A 164 -4.32 -2.42 9.06
C TYR A 164 -4.43 -2.33 10.59
N GLU A 165 -5.65 -2.40 11.13
CA GLU A 165 -5.91 -2.50 12.57
C GLU A 165 -5.55 -3.88 13.16
N LYS A 166 -5.05 -4.82 12.35
CA LYS A 166 -4.72 -6.21 12.72
C LYS A 166 -5.92 -7.05 13.17
N LYS A 167 -7.13 -6.61 12.83
CA LYS A 167 -8.38 -7.32 13.08
C LYS A 167 -8.66 -8.28 11.93
N TYR A 168 -7.77 -9.26 11.76
CA TYR A 168 -7.73 -10.08 10.55
C TYR A 168 -8.97 -10.97 10.36
N LYS A 169 -9.61 -11.42 11.44
CA LYS A 169 -10.84 -12.21 11.36
C LYS A 169 -11.99 -11.40 10.77
N GLU A 170 -12.23 -10.22 11.32
CA GLU A 170 -13.28 -9.29 10.86
C GLU A 170 -12.96 -8.77 9.45
N SER A 171 -11.69 -8.50 9.15
CA SER A 171 -11.22 -8.13 7.81
C SER A 171 -11.59 -9.19 6.76
N ALA A 172 -11.39 -10.48 7.08
CA ALA A 172 -11.74 -11.58 6.19
C ALA A 172 -13.24 -11.62 5.85
N GLU A 173 -14.12 -11.39 6.83
CA GLU A 173 -15.58 -11.36 6.61
C GLU A 173 -15.99 -10.25 5.62
N TYR A 174 -15.36 -9.08 5.70
CA TYR A 174 -15.61 -7.99 4.75
C TYR A 174 -15.05 -8.29 3.35
N TYR A 175 -13.89 -8.95 3.23
CA TYR A 175 -13.39 -9.42 1.94
C TYR A 175 -14.30 -10.49 1.32
N GLU A 176 -14.78 -11.45 2.11
CA GLU A 176 -15.77 -12.46 1.67
C GLU A 176 -17.01 -11.76 1.08
N LYS A 177 -17.53 -10.74 1.77
CA LYS A 177 -18.68 -9.96 1.29
C LYS A 177 -18.38 -9.21 -0.01
N ALA A 178 -17.23 -8.55 -0.10
CA ALA A 178 -16.80 -7.87 -1.33
C ALA A 178 -16.69 -8.85 -2.52
N ILE A 179 -16.08 -10.02 -2.31
CA ILE A 179 -15.95 -11.07 -3.33
C ILE A 179 -17.33 -11.61 -3.74
N GLY A 180 -18.24 -11.85 -2.78
CA GLY A 180 -19.59 -12.33 -3.06
C GLY A 180 -20.36 -11.37 -3.96
N ILE A 181 -20.26 -10.07 -3.70
CA ILE A 181 -20.85 -9.02 -4.55
C ILE A 181 -20.20 -9.02 -5.94
N LEU A 182 -18.88 -9.09 -6.03
CA LEU A 182 -18.19 -9.07 -7.33
C LEU A 182 -18.56 -10.29 -8.20
N LYS A 183 -18.67 -11.48 -7.60
CA LYS A 183 -19.00 -12.73 -8.31
C LYS A 183 -20.47 -12.81 -8.75
N HIS A 184 -21.40 -12.19 -8.02
CA HIS A 184 -22.84 -12.44 -8.19
C HIS A 184 -23.72 -11.18 -8.30
N GLY A 185 -23.16 -9.98 -8.11
CA GLY A 185 -23.88 -8.72 -8.12
C GLY A 185 -24.11 -8.18 -9.52
N LYS A 186 -25.32 -7.68 -9.80
CA LYS A 186 -25.66 -7.01 -11.08
C LYS A 186 -24.77 -5.78 -11.36
N GLN A 187 -24.23 -5.15 -10.31
CA GLN A 187 -23.41 -3.95 -10.36
C GLN A 187 -21.95 -4.20 -10.78
N SER A 188 -21.41 -5.41 -10.60
CA SER A 188 -19.97 -5.68 -10.85
C SER A 188 -19.58 -5.50 -12.32
N TYR A 189 -20.48 -5.84 -13.24
CA TYR A 189 -20.29 -5.59 -14.67
C TYR A 189 -20.43 -4.12 -15.06
N ALA A 190 -21.26 -3.34 -14.34
CA ALA A 190 -21.43 -1.91 -14.57
C ALA A 190 -20.24 -1.08 -14.05
N GLU A 191 -19.63 -1.53 -12.94
CA GLU A 191 -18.47 -0.90 -12.31
C GLU A 191 -17.20 -1.07 -13.15
N TYR A 192 -16.91 -2.28 -13.61
CA TYR A 192 -15.64 -2.56 -14.29
C TYR A 192 -15.73 -2.50 -15.81
N LYS A 193 -16.92 -2.70 -16.40
CA LYS A 193 -17.22 -2.69 -17.85
C LYS A 193 -16.38 -3.64 -18.73
N ASP A 194 -15.35 -4.26 -18.15
CA ASP A 194 -14.43 -5.22 -18.74
C ASP A 194 -14.22 -6.38 -17.75
N ILE A 195 -14.60 -7.58 -18.20
CA ILE A 195 -14.48 -8.83 -17.45
C ILE A 195 -13.03 -9.10 -17.01
N LYS A 196 -12.04 -8.68 -17.81
CA LYS A 196 -10.63 -8.89 -17.50
C LYS A 196 -10.19 -8.04 -16.31
N ILE A 197 -10.65 -6.78 -16.25
CA ILE A 197 -10.36 -5.90 -15.12
C ILE A 197 -11.02 -6.45 -13.85
N LEU A 198 -12.29 -6.87 -13.95
CA LEU A 198 -13.01 -7.52 -12.85
C LEU A 198 -12.27 -8.76 -12.33
N ASN A 199 -11.85 -9.64 -13.23
CA ASN A 199 -11.14 -10.87 -12.85
C ASN A 199 -9.79 -10.58 -12.18
N ASN A 200 -9.06 -9.57 -12.68
CA ASN A 200 -7.81 -9.15 -12.05
C ASN A 200 -8.07 -8.66 -10.61
N VAL A 201 -9.06 -7.78 -10.40
CA VAL A 201 -9.44 -7.27 -9.07
C VAL A 201 -9.86 -8.42 -8.15
N LEU A 202 -10.71 -9.33 -8.62
CA LEU A 202 -11.12 -10.52 -7.88
C LEU A 202 -9.92 -11.37 -7.46
N SER A 203 -8.98 -11.62 -8.38
CA SER A 203 -7.79 -12.43 -8.10
C SER A 203 -6.90 -11.79 -7.02
N GLU A 204 -6.76 -10.46 -7.04
CA GLU A 204 -6.00 -9.73 -6.02
C GLU A 204 -6.68 -9.79 -4.65
N ILE A 205 -8.01 -9.58 -4.59
CA ILE A 205 -8.75 -9.64 -3.31
C ILE A 205 -8.71 -11.05 -2.72
N ILE A 206 -8.84 -12.09 -3.54
CA ILE A 206 -8.79 -13.48 -3.05
C ILE A 206 -7.40 -13.80 -2.47
N GLU A 207 -6.33 -13.57 -3.24
CA GLU A 207 -5.00 -14.02 -2.84
C GLU A 207 -4.31 -13.06 -1.86
N LYS A 208 -4.14 -11.79 -2.23
CA LYS A 208 -3.35 -10.84 -1.43
C LYS A 208 -4.02 -10.45 -0.13
N ASN A 209 -5.35 -10.50 -0.11
CA ASN A 209 -6.15 -9.90 0.95
C ASN A 209 -6.87 -10.96 1.79
N LEU A 210 -7.78 -11.75 1.21
CA LEU A 210 -8.57 -12.75 1.95
C LEU A 210 -7.72 -13.89 2.49
N ILE A 211 -6.96 -14.58 1.64
CA ILE A 211 -6.09 -15.70 2.05
C ILE A 211 -5.05 -15.21 3.08
N GLN A 212 -4.49 -14.03 2.85
CA GLN A 212 -3.56 -13.42 3.80
C GLN A 212 -4.21 -13.08 5.14
N ALA A 213 -5.45 -12.57 5.15
CA ALA A 213 -6.19 -12.30 6.38
C ALA A 213 -6.45 -13.59 7.17
N TYR A 214 -6.85 -14.68 6.52
CA TYR A 214 -6.99 -15.97 7.19
C TYR A 214 -5.67 -16.45 7.80
N ARG A 215 -4.57 -16.40 7.05
CA ARG A 215 -3.24 -16.79 7.52
C ARG A 215 -2.84 -15.99 8.76
N LEU A 216 -2.97 -14.66 8.72
CA LEU A 216 -2.60 -13.79 9.84
C LEU A 216 -3.55 -13.92 11.04
N SER A 217 -4.79 -14.34 10.82
CA SER A 217 -5.72 -14.69 11.90
C SER A 217 -5.44 -16.04 12.56
N GLY A 218 -4.49 -16.82 12.04
CA GLY A 218 -4.19 -18.19 12.47
C GLY A 218 -5.13 -19.24 11.88
N ASN A 219 -6.05 -18.87 10.98
CA ASN A 219 -6.97 -19.79 10.33
C ASN A 219 -6.34 -20.39 9.06
N ASN A 220 -5.30 -21.19 9.24
CA ASN A 220 -4.56 -21.83 8.14
C ASN A 220 -5.46 -22.78 7.32
N GLU A 221 -6.47 -23.39 7.95
CA GLU A 221 -7.41 -24.27 7.25
C GLU A 221 -8.19 -23.49 6.19
N LYS A 222 -8.84 -22.38 6.57
CA LYS A 222 -9.53 -21.52 5.60
C LYS A 222 -8.59 -20.94 4.56
N ALA A 223 -7.36 -20.57 4.92
CA ALA A 223 -6.39 -20.04 3.97
C ALA A 223 -6.10 -21.06 2.84
N VAL A 224 -5.80 -22.30 3.21
CA VAL A 224 -5.51 -23.39 2.27
C VAL A 224 -6.74 -23.76 1.44
N GLU A 225 -7.90 -23.92 2.08
CA GLU A 225 -9.14 -24.26 1.38
C GLU A 225 -9.54 -23.18 0.37
N THR A 226 -9.42 -21.91 0.75
CA THR A 226 -9.74 -20.79 -0.14
C THR A 226 -8.83 -20.78 -1.35
N PHE A 227 -7.53 -21.05 -1.18
CA PHE A 227 -6.60 -21.21 -2.29
C PHE A 227 -7.02 -22.37 -3.20
N ILE A 228 -7.24 -23.57 -2.64
CA ILE A 228 -7.62 -24.77 -3.40
C ILE A 228 -8.90 -24.54 -4.22
N ILE A 229 -9.93 -23.96 -3.61
CA ILE A 229 -11.22 -23.69 -4.26
C ILE A 229 -11.06 -22.71 -5.43
N ASN A 230 -10.18 -21.71 -5.30
CA ASN A 230 -10.00 -20.67 -6.31
C ASN A 230 -8.78 -20.92 -7.23
N GLN A 231 -8.07 -22.05 -7.10
CA GLN A 231 -6.77 -22.27 -7.76
C GLN A 231 -6.83 -22.08 -9.28
N LYS A 232 -7.87 -22.60 -9.95
CA LYS A 232 -8.00 -22.51 -11.40
C LYS A 232 -8.18 -21.05 -11.83
N PHE A 233 -9.05 -20.33 -11.13
CA PHE A 233 -9.30 -18.92 -11.37
C PHE A 233 -8.04 -18.08 -11.14
N LEU A 234 -7.30 -18.34 -10.06
CA LEU A 234 -6.04 -17.66 -9.76
C LEU A 234 -4.97 -17.97 -10.82
N LYS A 235 -4.85 -19.22 -11.28
CA LYS A 235 -3.89 -19.61 -12.32
C LYS A 235 -4.13 -18.87 -13.64
N GLU A 236 -5.38 -18.59 -13.98
CA GLU A 236 -5.77 -17.92 -15.22
C GLU A 236 -5.69 -16.39 -15.15
N ASN A 237 -5.98 -15.80 -13.99
CA ASN A 237 -6.20 -14.35 -13.87
C ASN A 237 -5.18 -13.63 -12.98
N TYR A 238 -4.41 -14.36 -12.18
CA TYR A 238 -3.38 -13.78 -11.32
C TYR A 238 -2.01 -13.77 -12.01
N ASN A 239 -1.09 -12.96 -11.49
CA ASN A 239 0.26 -12.95 -12.02
C ASN A 239 0.92 -14.34 -11.84
N PRO A 240 1.47 -14.97 -12.90
CA PRO A 240 2.00 -16.33 -12.81
C PRO A 240 3.10 -16.53 -11.76
N LEU A 241 3.98 -15.54 -11.59
CA LEU A 241 5.01 -15.59 -10.54
C LEU A 241 4.37 -15.55 -9.14
N LEU A 242 3.38 -14.67 -8.95
CA LEU A 242 2.68 -14.56 -7.68
C LEU A 242 1.80 -15.78 -7.39
N TYR A 243 1.26 -16.44 -8.42
CA TYR A 243 0.52 -17.70 -8.28
C TYR A 243 1.42 -18.82 -7.73
N ASN A 244 2.63 -18.98 -8.27
CA ASN A 244 3.56 -19.99 -7.76
C ASN A 244 3.95 -19.72 -6.31
N ILE A 245 4.14 -18.45 -5.93
CA ILE A 245 4.37 -18.06 -4.54
C ILE A 245 3.15 -18.41 -3.66
N ALA A 246 1.94 -18.15 -4.15
CA ALA A 246 0.70 -18.49 -3.45
C ALA A 246 0.56 -20.00 -3.23
N LEU A 247 0.86 -20.82 -4.25
CA LEU A 247 0.85 -22.28 -4.14
C LEU A 247 1.84 -22.78 -3.08
N GLU A 248 3.06 -22.26 -3.07
CA GLU A 248 4.06 -22.62 -2.07
C GLU A 248 3.66 -22.17 -0.66
N ASN A 249 3.00 -21.01 -0.53
CA ASN A 249 2.46 -20.57 0.75
C ASN A 249 1.31 -21.47 1.22
N ALA A 250 0.41 -21.89 0.32
CA ALA A 250 -0.66 -22.83 0.67
C ALA A 250 -0.11 -24.19 1.14
N LYS A 251 0.98 -24.68 0.53
CA LYS A 251 1.68 -25.89 1.01
C LYS A 251 2.24 -25.69 2.43
N LYS A 252 2.88 -24.55 2.71
CA LYS A 252 3.40 -24.20 4.05
C LYS A 252 2.29 -24.06 5.09
N ASP A 253 1.21 -23.37 4.74
CA ASP A 253 0.05 -23.21 5.61
C ASP A 253 -0.58 -24.57 5.93
N ASN A 254 -0.61 -25.50 4.96
CA ASN A 254 -1.11 -26.86 5.18
C ASN A 254 -0.24 -27.64 6.16
N GLU A 255 1.09 -27.51 6.12
CA GLU A 255 1.97 -28.16 7.11
C GLU A 255 1.64 -27.75 8.55
N MET A 256 1.14 -26.54 8.78
CA MET A 256 0.67 -26.10 10.11
C MET A 256 -0.58 -26.86 10.59
N LEU A 257 -1.33 -27.49 9.69
CA LEU A 257 -2.51 -28.30 10.04
C LEU A 257 -2.15 -29.71 10.48
N LYS A 258 -0.91 -30.17 10.26
CA LYS A 258 -0.51 -31.55 10.53
C LYS A 258 -0.76 -31.98 11.98
N SER A 259 -0.52 -31.07 12.93
CA SER A 259 -0.78 -31.30 14.35
C SER A 259 -2.18 -30.87 14.80
N ALA A 260 -2.77 -29.86 14.15
CA ALA A 260 -4.05 -29.28 14.57
C ALA A 260 -5.28 -30.03 14.01
N ASN A 261 -5.17 -30.55 12.79
CA ASN A 261 -6.25 -31.24 12.08
C ASN A 261 -5.64 -32.21 11.03
N SER A 262 -5.11 -33.34 11.50
CA SER A 262 -4.37 -34.31 10.67
C SER A 262 -5.18 -34.89 9.50
N LYS A 263 -6.50 -35.10 9.70
CA LYS A 263 -7.40 -35.52 8.62
C LYS A 263 -7.42 -34.49 7.50
N LYS A 264 -7.61 -33.22 7.86
CA LYS A 264 -7.67 -32.14 6.87
C LYS A 264 -6.34 -31.90 6.18
N TYR A 265 -5.24 -32.01 6.92
CA TYR A 265 -3.89 -31.96 6.38
C TYR A 265 -3.71 -32.94 5.20
N GLU A 266 -4.05 -34.21 5.39
CA GLU A 266 -3.88 -35.23 4.34
C GLU A 266 -4.82 -35.00 3.15
N GLU A 267 -6.07 -34.60 3.40
CA GLU A 267 -7.01 -34.23 2.33
C GLU A 267 -6.47 -33.09 1.46
N ASN A 268 -5.99 -32.03 2.08
CA ASN A 268 -5.46 -30.86 1.40
C ASN A 268 -4.12 -31.15 0.71
N LYS A 269 -3.26 -31.95 1.34
CA LYS A 269 -1.96 -32.35 0.78
C LYS A 269 -2.12 -33.03 -0.57
N LYS A 270 -3.06 -33.98 -0.67
CA LYS A 270 -3.39 -34.65 -1.94
C LYS A 270 -3.86 -33.65 -3.00
N LYS A 271 -4.77 -32.74 -2.63
CA LYS A 271 -5.26 -31.73 -3.57
C LYS A 271 -4.15 -30.79 -4.04
N LEU A 272 -3.23 -30.40 -3.16
CA LEU A 272 -2.11 -29.49 -3.48
C LEU A 272 -1.01 -30.17 -4.30
N SER A 273 -0.76 -31.47 -4.11
CA SER A 273 0.23 -32.20 -4.93
C SER A 273 -0.16 -32.31 -6.39
N ASP A 274 -1.46 -32.32 -6.66
CA ASP A 274 -2.02 -32.44 -8.01
C ASP A 274 -1.99 -31.11 -8.79
N LEU A 275 -1.53 -30.01 -8.18
CA LEU A 275 -1.53 -28.66 -8.77
C LEU A 275 -0.20 -28.21 -9.39
N ASN A 276 0.82 -29.08 -9.37
CA ASN A 276 2.12 -28.80 -10.00
C ASN A 276 2.03 -28.72 -11.53
#